data_AF-A0AAV4DVM9-F1
#
_entry.id   AF-A0AAV4DVM9-F1
#
_cell.length_a   1.000
_cell.length_b   1.000
_cell.length_c   1.000
_cell.angle_alpha   90.00
_cell.angle_beta   90.00
_cell.angle_gamma   90.00
#
_symmetry.space_group_name_H-M   'P 1'
#
loop_
_entity.id
_entity.type
_entity.pdbx_description
1 polymer ?
#
loop_
_entity_poly.entity_id
_entity_poly.type
_entity_poly.pdbx_seq_one_letter_code
_entity_poly.pdbx_strand_id
1 'polypeptide(L)'
;MYGCEAWTISKQIQNKLEAREMWFHRRMLRIPWTAKKTNERVLNDVNKRRSLVRTIRKRQATFLGHVMRRRKLEHLVTTGKF
;
A
#
# COMPACT_ATOMS: atom_id res chain seq x y z
N MET A 1 10.49 -2.28 2.03
CA MET A 1 9.49 -1.22 1.74
C MET A 1 10.20 0.13 1.57
N TYR A 2 11.38 0.13 0.92
CA TYR A 2 12.20 1.31 0.72
C TYR A 2 11.95 1.83 -0.69
N GLY A 3 11.85 3.15 -0.88
CA GLY A 3 11.60 3.76 -2.19
C GLY A 3 10.19 3.56 -2.75
N CYS A 4 9.24 2.97 -2.01
CA CYS A 4 7.86 2.80 -2.48
C CYS A 4 7.11 4.12 -2.67
N GLU A 5 7.62 5.20 -2.08
CA GLU A 5 7.12 6.57 -2.21
C GLU A 5 7.23 7.08 -3.65
N ALA A 6 8.22 6.61 -4.42
CA ALA A 6 8.45 6.98 -5.80
C ALA A 6 7.78 6.04 -6.82
N TRP A 7 7.04 5.02 -6.37
CA TRP A 7 6.42 4.06 -7.28
C TRP A 7 5.11 4.59 -7.86
N THR A 8 4.90 4.37 -9.16
CA THR A 8 3.57 4.51 -9.75
C THR A 8 2.75 3.24 -9.48
N ILE A 9 1.78 3.31 -8.55
CA ILE A 9 0.93 2.15 -8.24
C ILE A 9 -0.19 2.03 -9.26
N SER A 10 0.03 1.18 -10.26
CA SER A 10 -1.04 0.73 -11.16
C SER A 10 -1.94 -0.30 -10.48
N LYS A 11 -3.13 -0.54 -11.06
CA LYS A 11 -4.06 -1.59 -10.59
C LYS A 11 -3.41 -2.98 -10.61
N GLN A 12 -2.51 -3.25 -11.57
CA GLN A 12 -1.78 -4.51 -11.64
C GLN A 12 -0.80 -4.67 -10.47
N ILE A 13 -0.06 -3.61 -10.13
CA ILE A 13 0.85 -3.61 -8.97
C ILE A 13 0.07 -3.76 -7.68
N GLN A 14 -1.08 -3.07 -7.55
CA GLN A 14 -1.98 -3.22 -6.42
C GLN A 14 -2.40 -4.68 -6.24
N ASN A 15 -2.91 -5.33 -7.28
CA ASN A 15 -3.33 -6.73 -7.22
C ASN A 15 -2.16 -7.67 -6.84
N LYS A 16 -0.96 -7.44 -7.39
CA LYS A 16 0.24 -8.21 -7.03
C LYS A 16 0.61 -8.01 -5.56
N LEU A 17 0.53 -6.79 -5.04
CA LEU A 17 0.83 -6.49 -3.63
C LEU A 17 -0.18 -7.15 -2.69
N GLU A 18 -1.47 -7.10 -3.02
CA GLU A 18 -2.52 -7.75 -2.23
C GLU A 18 -2.37 -9.28 -2.26
N ALA A 19 -2.05 -9.87 -3.42
CA ALA A 19 -1.76 -11.30 -3.52
C ALA A 19 -0.51 -11.70 -2.72
N ARG A 20 0.54 -10.87 -2.71
CA ARG A 20 1.73 -11.08 -1.87
C ARG A 20 1.41 -10.98 -0.39
N GLU A 21 0.62 -9.99 0.03
CA GLU A 21 0.14 -9.87 1.42
C GLU A 21 -0.61 -11.13 1.86
N MET A 22 -1.52 -11.64 1.02
CA MET A 22 -2.21 -12.91 1.28
C MET A 22 -1.27 -14.12 1.34
N TRP A 23 -0.28 -14.18 0.46
CA TRP A 23 0.72 -15.26 0.47
C TRP A 23 1.54 -15.26 1.77
N PHE A 24 1.96 -14.09 2.25
CA PHE A 24 2.64 -13.97 3.55
C PHE A 24 1.76 -14.48 4.69
N HIS A 25 0.48 -14.10 4.73
CA HIS A 25 -0.46 -14.58 5.75
C HIS A 25 -0.63 -16.11 5.72
N ARG A 26 -0.83 -16.70 4.53
CA ARG A 26 -0.96 -18.16 4.38
C ARG A 26 0.31 -18.88 4.82
N ARG A 27 1.49 -18.33 4.50
CA ARG A 27 2.78 -18.90 4.89
C ARG A 27 3.02 -18.82 6.39
N MET A 28 2.71 -17.68 7.02
CA MET A 28 2.81 -17.51 8.48
C MET A 28 1.88 -18.47 9.23
N LEU A 29 0.64 -18.64 8.75
CA LEU A 29 -0.33 -19.58 9.32
C LEU A 29 -0.09 -21.05 8.91
N ARG A 30 0.95 -21.33 8.12
CA ARG A 30 1.27 -22.67 7.58
C ARG A 30 0.07 -23.35 6.91
N ILE A 31 -0.80 -22.58 6.26
CA ILE A 31 -2.01 -23.09 5.61
C ILE A 31 -1.61 -23.88 4.36
N PRO A 32 -1.90 -25.18 4.27
CA PRO A 32 -1.62 -25.95 3.07
C PRO A 32 -2.57 -25.51 1.95
N TRP A 33 -2.12 -25.62 0.70
CA TRP A 33 -2.94 -25.26 -0.45
C TRP A 33 -4.19 -26.15 -0.57
N THR A 34 -4.13 -27.38 -0.07
CA THR A 34 -5.25 -28.34 -0.03
C THR A 34 -6.40 -27.89 0.88
N ALA A 35 -6.14 -27.03 1.86
CA ALA A 35 -7.18 -26.54 2.76
C ALA A 35 -8.23 -25.67 2.05
N LYS A 36 -7.96 -25.19 0.81
CA LYS A 36 -8.87 -24.38 -0.02
C LYS A 36 -9.56 -23.21 0.74
N LYS A 37 -8.91 -22.68 1.80
CA LYS A 37 -9.45 -21.57 2.59
C LYS A 37 -9.60 -20.32 1.74
N THR A 38 -10.71 -19.59 1.89
CA THR A 38 -10.96 -18.31 1.24
C THR A 38 -10.07 -17.21 1.83
N ASN A 39 -9.80 -16.16 1.05
CA ASN A 39 -8.93 -15.06 1.49
C ASN A 39 -9.52 -14.29 2.68
N GLU A 40 -10.85 -14.15 2.75
CA GLU A 40 -11.55 -13.51 3.87
C GLU A 40 -11.34 -14.29 5.17
N ARG A 41 -11.45 -15.61 5.13
CA ARG A 41 -11.23 -16.44 6.32
C ARG A 41 -9.79 -16.37 6.80
N VAL A 42 -8.82 -16.33 5.89
CA VAL A 42 -7.41 -16.11 6.23
C VAL A 42 -7.19 -14.75 6.91
N LEU A 43 -7.86 -13.69 6.46
CA LEU A 43 -7.75 -12.36 7.09
C LEU A 43 -8.38 -12.34 8.49
N ASN A 44 -9.52 -13.03 8.67
CA ASN A 44 -10.15 -13.20 9.98
C ASN A 44 -9.27 -14.00 10.94
N ASP A 45 -8.63 -15.07 10.47
CA ASP A 45 -7.70 -15.90 11.28
C ASP A 45 -6.49 -15.07 11.76
N VAL A 46 -6.02 -14.10 10.97
CA VAL A 46 -4.92 -13.19 11.37
C VAL A 46 -5.44 -11.99 12.19
N ASN A 47 -6.75 -11.81 12.29
CA ASN A 47 -7.41 -10.63 12.85
C ASN A 47 -6.84 -9.30 12.28
N LYS A 48 -6.56 -9.28 10.97
CA LYS A 48 -5.99 -8.11 10.28
C LYS A 48 -6.74 -7.83 8.99
N ARG A 49 -6.87 -6.54 8.67
CA ARG A 49 -7.32 -6.06 7.36
C ARG A 49 -6.11 -5.87 6.45
N ARG A 50 -6.32 -5.99 5.13
CA ARG A 50 -5.30 -5.63 4.13
C ARG A 50 -4.82 -4.21 4.38
N SER A 51 -3.51 -4.05 4.56
CA SER A 51 -2.92 -2.82 5.06
C SER A 51 -1.71 -2.36 4.24
N LEU A 52 -1.13 -3.26 3.44
CA LEU A 52 0.10 -3.01 2.71
C LEU A 52 -0.05 -1.85 1.71
N VAL A 53 -1.05 -1.92 0.83
CA VAL A 53 -1.34 -0.88 -0.16
C VAL A 53 -1.66 0.45 0.52
N ARG A 54 -2.46 0.42 1.60
CA ARG A 54 -2.81 1.61 2.38
C ARG A 54 -1.58 2.27 3.00
N THR A 55 -0.66 1.46 3.52
CA THR A 55 0.59 1.95 4.12
C THR A 55 1.48 2.61 3.07
N ILE A 56 1.58 2.01 1.88
CA ILE A 56 2.37 2.60 0.79
C ILE A 56 1.75 3.93 0.34
N ARG A 57 0.42 3.98 0.13
CA ARG A 57 -0.27 5.24 -0.23
C ARG A 57 -0.09 6.33 0.82
N LYS A 58 -0.15 5.99 2.11
CA LYS A 58 0.11 6.94 3.19
C LYS A 58 1.52 7.52 3.08
N ARG A 59 2.53 6.69 2.85
CA ARG A 59 3.92 7.14 2.68
C ARG A 59 4.09 8.02 1.44
N GLN A 60 3.47 7.64 0.32
CA GLN A 60 3.46 8.46 -0.91
C GLN A 60 2.88 9.86 -0.64
N ALA A 61 1.73 9.94 0.04
CA ALA A 61 1.12 11.22 0.40
C ALA A 61 2.02 12.05 1.33
N THR A 62 2.63 11.43 2.34
CA THR A 62 3.58 12.11 3.24
C THR A 62 4.78 12.64 2.47
N PHE A 63 5.38 11.83 1.58
CA PHE A 63 6.50 12.24 0.74
C PHE A 63 6.15 13.42 -0.18
N LEU A 64 5.01 13.34 -0.87
CA LEU A 64 4.50 14.45 -1.69
C LEU A 64 4.31 15.72 -0.85
N GLY A 65 3.72 15.61 0.34
CA GLY A 65 3.57 16.72 1.27
C GLY A 65 4.91 17.34 1.70
N HIS A 66 5.96 16.53 1.89
CA HIS A 66 7.31 17.05 2.16
C HIS A 66 7.91 17.79 0.95
N VAL A 67 7.73 17.24 -0.26
CA VAL A 67 8.23 17.86 -1.51
C VAL A 67 7.55 19.20 -1.76
N MET A 68 6.23 19.29 -1.57
CA MET A 68 5.46 20.52 -1.77
C MET A 68 5.94 21.65 -0.85
N ARG A 69 6.10 21.35 0.46
CA ARG A 69 6.59 22.32 1.46
C ARG A 69 8.00 22.82 1.17
N ARG A 70 8.90 21.92 0.78
CA ARG A 70 10.29 22.29 0.48
C ARG A 70 10.39 23.17 -0.76
N ARG A 71 9.53 22.95 -1.76
CA ARG A 71 9.52 23.75 -2.99
C ARG A 71 8.63 25.01 -2.91
N LYS A 72 8.01 25.29 -1.76
CA LYS A 72 6.98 26.34 -1.59
C LYS A 72 5.88 26.27 -2.66
N LEU A 73 5.60 25.07 -3.16
CA LEU A 73 4.63 24.85 -4.23
C LEU A 73 3.20 25.09 -3.75
N GLU A 74 2.94 24.98 -2.43
CA GLU A 74 1.66 25.40 -1.85
C GLU A 74 1.28 26.84 -2.25
N HIS A 75 2.22 27.79 -2.17
CA HIS A 75 1.94 29.17 -2.55
C HIS A 75 1.68 29.32 -4.05
N LEU A 76 2.34 28.53 -4.89
CA LEU A 76 2.22 28.59 -6.34
C LEU A 76 0.87 28.02 -6.81
N VAL A 77 0.43 26.92 -6.20
CA VAL A 77 -0.88 26.30 -6.47
C VAL A 77 -2.04 27.15 -5.91
N THR A 78 -1.87 27.80 -4.76
CA THR A 78 -2.94 28.63 -4.15
C THR A 78 -3.01 30.05 -4.71
N THR A 79 -1.88 30.65 -5.13
CA THR A 79 -1.83 32.05 -5.57
C THR A 79 -2.04 32.19 -7.09
N GLY A 80 -1.91 31.11 -7.88
CA GLY A 80 -2.24 31.10 -9.30
C GLY A 80 -1.47 32.10 -10.17
N LYS A 81 -0.31 32.59 -9.71
CA LYS A 81 0.55 33.50 -10.47
C LYS A 81 1.71 32.71 -11.08
N PHE A 82 1.64 32.55 -12.40
CA PHE A 82 2.76 32.18 -13.27
C PHE A 82 3.65 33.40 -13.52
#